data_AF-A0A7J8CEQ5-F1
#
_entry.id   AF-A0A7J8CEQ5-F1
#
_cell.length_a   1.000
_cell.length_b   1.000
_cell.length_c   1.000
_cell.angle_alpha   90.00
_cell.angle_beta   90.00
_cell.angle_gamma   90.00
#
_symmetry.space_group_name_H-M   'P 1'
#
loop_
_entity.id
_entity.type
_entity.pdbx_description
1 polymer ?
#
loop_
_entity_poly.entity_id
_entity_poly.type
_entity_poly.pdbx_seq_one_letter_code
_entity_poly.pdbx_strand_id
1 'polypeptide(L)'
;MHWLLMLLAAVGTCPDLLVATATSSNPAQLDTPGVLPALRRQKRDWIWNQMHIDEEKNTSLPHYVGKIKSSVNSKNAKYVLKGEYADKVFRVNEDTGDVTQMSPRTG
;
A
#
# COMPACT_ATOMS: atom_id res chain seq x y z
N MET A 1 -13.46 -27.10 -38.46
CA MET A 1 -13.31 -25.83 -39.20
C MET A 1 -14.70 -25.40 -39.64
N HIS A 2 -15.06 -24.13 -39.40
CA HIS A 2 -16.34 -23.45 -39.71
C HIS A 2 -17.46 -23.53 -38.67
N TRP A 3 -17.50 -22.48 -37.84
CA TRP A 3 -18.63 -21.55 -37.62
C TRP A 3 -18.27 -20.69 -36.39
N LEU A 4 -17.42 -19.68 -36.58
CA LEU A 4 -17.81 -18.28 -36.72
C LEU A 4 -18.73 -17.79 -35.58
N LEU A 5 -18.18 -16.87 -34.78
CA LEU A 5 -18.89 -16.04 -33.81
C LEU A 5 -20.15 -15.40 -34.40
N MET A 6 -21.18 -15.20 -33.59
CA MET A 6 -21.85 -13.91 -33.34
C MET A 6 -23.10 -14.12 -32.46
N LEU A 7 -23.23 -13.34 -31.38
CA LEU A 7 -24.47 -12.75 -30.85
C LEU A 7 -24.11 -12.01 -29.55
N LEU A 8 -23.67 -10.75 -29.63
CA LEU A 8 -24.46 -9.50 -29.64
C LEU A 8 -25.00 -9.11 -28.25
N ALA A 9 -24.71 -7.85 -27.92
CA ALA A 9 -24.81 -7.18 -26.63
C ALA A 9 -26.21 -7.14 -26.02
N ALA A 10 -26.27 -7.20 -24.69
CA ALA A 10 -27.34 -6.60 -23.91
C ALA A 10 -26.80 -5.32 -23.26
N VAL A 11 -26.95 -4.20 -23.95
CA VAL A 11 -26.91 -2.87 -23.32
C VAL A 11 -28.12 -2.82 -22.37
N GLY A 12 -27.86 -2.88 -21.07
CA GLY A 12 -28.85 -2.61 -20.04
C GLY A 12 -29.13 -1.11 -19.97
N THR A 13 -30.01 -0.62 -20.85
CA THR A 13 -30.66 0.68 -20.75
C THR A 13 -31.51 0.73 -19.47
N CYS A 14 -31.17 1.61 -18.54
CA CYS A 14 -32.09 2.02 -17.47
C CYS A 14 -32.82 3.29 -17.95
N PRO A 15 -34.15 3.26 -18.18
CA PRO A 15 -34.89 4.45 -18.57
C PRO A 15 -35.41 5.23 -17.34
N ASP A 16 -35.44 6.55 -17.53
CA ASP A 16 -36.33 7.55 -16.94
C ASP A 16 -36.34 7.81 -15.43
N LEU A 17 -35.81 8.98 -15.07
CA LEU A 17 -36.56 9.87 -14.18
C LEU A 17 -36.42 11.32 -14.64
N LEU A 18 -37.35 11.77 -15.48
CA LEU A 18 -37.62 13.19 -15.71
C LEU A 18 -38.87 13.57 -14.91
N VAL A 19 -38.70 14.39 -13.88
CA VAL A 19 -39.79 15.22 -13.35
C VAL A 19 -39.29 16.66 -13.30
N ALA A 20 -39.81 17.47 -14.21
CA ALA A 20 -39.71 18.92 -14.18
C ALA A 20 -41.03 19.47 -13.59
N THR A 21 -40.93 20.28 -12.54
CA THR A 21 -42.00 21.20 -12.15
C THR A 21 -41.40 22.53 -11.74
N ALA A 22 -42.12 23.59 -12.14
CA ALA A 22 -41.66 24.94 -12.39
C ALA A 22 -41.22 25.78 -11.17
N THR A 23 -40.42 26.80 -11.52
CA THR A 23 -40.19 28.10 -10.86
C THR A 23 -40.95 28.36 -9.56
N SER A 24 -40.19 28.52 -8.47
CA SER A 24 -40.58 29.39 -7.36
C SER A 24 -39.35 30.11 -6.82
N SER A 25 -39.51 31.41 -6.70
CA SER A 25 -38.61 32.44 -6.19
C SER A 25 -37.86 32.08 -4.89
N ASN A 26 -36.58 32.47 -4.86
CA ASN A 26 -35.71 32.57 -3.68
C ASN A 26 -36.37 33.44 -2.58
N PRO A 27 -36.24 33.11 -1.28
CA PRO A 27 -35.15 33.72 -0.52
C PRO A 27 -34.54 32.84 0.59
N ALA A 28 -33.30 33.19 0.96
CA ALA A 28 -32.60 32.82 2.21
C ALA A 28 -32.13 31.36 2.34
N GLN A 29 -31.05 31.05 1.61
CA GLN A 29 -30.14 29.97 2.02
C GLN A 29 -29.46 30.41 3.33
N LEU A 30 -29.80 29.72 4.41
CA LEU A 30 -29.27 29.92 5.74
C LEU A 30 -27.81 29.47 5.73
N ASP A 31 -26.89 30.42 5.57
CA ASP A 31 -25.45 30.20 5.72
C ASP A 31 -25.18 29.71 7.14
N THR A 32 -25.15 28.39 7.33
CA THR A 32 -24.69 27.76 8.56
C THR A 32 -23.16 27.71 8.49
N PRO A 33 -22.44 28.58 9.22
CA PRO A 33 -20.99 28.55 9.22
C PRO A 33 -20.59 27.44 10.20
N GLY A 34 -20.41 26.22 9.71
CA GLY A 34 -19.99 25.14 10.63
C GLY A 34 -19.79 23.74 10.09
N VAL A 35 -20.22 23.41 8.87
CA VAL A 35 -20.03 22.05 8.35
C VAL A 35 -19.05 22.07 7.19
N LEU A 36 -17.75 22.12 7.52
CA LEU A 36 -16.73 21.78 6.54
C LEU A 36 -16.98 20.33 6.07
N PRO A 37 -16.92 20.04 4.77
CA PRO A 37 -17.07 18.68 4.27
C PRO A 37 -16.09 17.75 4.97
N ALA A 38 -16.60 16.70 5.63
CA ALA A 38 -15.76 15.72 6.29
C ALA A 38 -14.87 15.03 5.25
N LEU A 39 -13.56 15.28 5.30
CA LEU A 39 -12.60 14.66 4.40
C LEU A 39 -12.58 13.15 4.67
N ARG A 40 -13.21 12.38 3.79
CA ARG A 40 -13.15 10.92 3.83
C ARG A 40 -11.78 10.45 3.39
N ARG A 41 -10.95 10.04 4.34
CA ARG A 41 -9.67 9.38 4.05
C ARG A 41 -9.94 8.02 3.39
N GLN A 42 -9.61 7.88 2.11
CA GLN A 42 -9.53 6.55 1.49
C GLN A 42 -8.43 5.71 2.15
N LYS A 43 -8.72 4.42 2.34
CA LYS A 43 -7.72 3.45 2.78
C LYS A 43 -6.67 3.32 1.68
N ARG A 44 -5.40 3.56 2.02
CA ARG A 44 -4.27 3.25 1.13
C ARG A 44 -3.83 1.83 1.37
N ASP A 45 -3.50 1.13 0.29
CA ASP A 45 -2.85 -0.17 0.38
C ASP A 45 -1.40 -0.02 0.82
N TRP A 46 -0.87 -1.07 1.44
CA TRP A 46 0.53 -1.12 1.83
C TRP A 46 1.39 -1.36 0.60
N ILE A 47 2.37 -0.48 0.37
CA ILE A 47 3.42 -0.70 -0.62
C ILE A 47 4.56 -1.41 0.11
N TRP A 48 4.89 -2.63 -0.34
CA TRP A 48 6.04 -3.36 0.17
C TRP A 48 7.29 -2.93 -0.60
N ASN A 49 8.26 -2.39 0.13
CA ASN A 49 9.57 -2.11 -0.45
C ASN A 49 10.38 -3.41 -0.55
N GLN A 50 10.98 -3.65 -1.71
CA GLN A 50 11.96 -4.71 -1.92
C GLN A 50 13.37 -4.16 -1.66
N MET A 51 14.23 -4.97 -1.04
CA MET A 51 15.65 -4.66 -0.89
C MET A 51 16.43 -5.47 -1.92
N HIS A 52 17.47 -4.88 -2.51
CA HIS A 52 18.30 -5.49 -3.56
C HIS A 52 19.75 -5.51 -3.11
N ILE A 53 20.47 -6.58 -3.47
CA ILE A 53 21.88 -6.77 -3.18
C ILE A 53 22.52 -7.43 -4.41
N ASP A 54 23.74 -7.04 -4.74
CA ASP A 54 24.54 -7.68 -5.79
C ASP A 54 25.16 -8.98 -5.22
N GLU A 55 24.90 -10.13 -5.86
CA GLU A 55 25.30 -11.46 -5.35
C GLU A 55 26.83 -11.66 -5.30
N GLU A 56 27.57 -11.08 -6.24
CA GLU A 56 29.02 -11.27 -6.39
C GLU A 56 29.83 -10.03 -5.96
N LYS A 57 29.31 -9.25 -5.01
CA LYS A 57 30.04 -8.11 -4.49
C LYS A 57 31.11 -8.61 -3.52
N ASN A 58 32.39 -8.45 -3.89
CA ASN A 58 33.55 -8.60 -3.00
C ASN A 58 33.61 -7.48 -1.93
N THR A 59 32.49 -7.13 -1.32
CA THR A 59 32.44 -6.12 -0.26
C THR A 59 32.84 -6.76 1.06
N SER A 60 33.63 -6.04 1.85
CA SER A 60 33.92 -6.43 3.23
C SER A 60 32.61 -6.65 4.00
N LEU A 61 32.42 -7.84 4.58
CA LEU A 61 31.29 -8.13 5.44
C LEU A 61 31.56 -7.58 6.85
N PRO A 62 30.55 -7.07 7.57
CA PRO A 62 29.12 -7.06 7.23
C PRO A 62 28.71 -5.98 6.21
N HIS A 63 27.83 -6.33 5.29
CA HIS A 63 27.30 -5.43 4.25
C HIS A 63 25.91 -4.91 4.64
N TYR A 64 25.68 -3.60 4.52
CA TYR A 64 24.38 -3.01 4.80
C TYR A 64 23.42 -3.19 3.62
N VAL A 65 22.25 -3.76 3.89
CA VAL A 65 21.23 -4.09 2.90
C VAL A 65 20.13 -3.04 2.85
N GLY A 66 19.69 -2.56 4.02
CA GLY A 66 18.56 -1.64 4.11
C GLY A 66 18.02 -1.49 5.52
N LYS A 67 16.85 -0.87 5.64
CA LYS A 67 16.19 -0.62 6.92
C LYS A 67 14.70 -0.90 6.85
N ILE A 68 14.21 -1.68 7.80
CA ILE A 68 12.78 -1.90 8.01
C ILE A 68 12.28 -0.79 8.94
N LYS A 69 11.14 -0.16 8.60
CA LYS A 69 10.54 0.90 9.40
C LYS A 69 9.09 0.58 9.71
N SER A 70 8.70 0.79 10.96
CA SER A 70 7.31 0.80 11.38
C SER A 70 6.80 2.24 11.47
N SER A 71 5.54 2.47 11.09
CA SER A 71 4.84 3.74 11.37
C SER A 71 4.49 3.89 12.86
N VAL A 72 4.55 2.81 13.63
CA VAL A 72 4.33 2.79 15.08
C VAL A 72 5.66 3.06 15.79
N ASN A 73 5.70 4.08 16.64
CA ASN A 73 6.90 4.48 17.39
C ASN A 73 6.89 4.01 18.85
N SER A 74 6.66 2.71 19.08
CA SER A 74 6.72 2.17 20.45
C SER A 74 8.17 1.91 20.87
N LYS A 75 8.57 2.43 22.05
CA LYS A 75 9.88 2.14 22.66
C LYS A 75 10.08 0.67 23.03
N ASN A 76 8.98 -0.08 23.15
CA ASN A 76 9.01 -1.51 23.50
C ASN A 76 8.85 -2.40 22.27
N ALA A 77 8.83 -1.84 21.05
CA ALA A 77 8.79 -2.62 19.83
C ALA A 77 10.20 -3.10 19.44
N LYS A 78 10.26 -4.31 18.88
CA LYS A 78 11.49 -4.91 18.37
C LYS A 78 11.31 -5.36 16.93
N TYR A 79 12.34 -5.18 16.11
CA TYR A 79 12.41 -5.70 14.76
C TYR A 79 12.93 -7.14 14.78
N VAL A 80 12.20 -8.06 14.14
CA VAL A 80 12.55 -9.48 14.04
C VAL A 80 12.45 -9.92 12.59
N LEU A 81 13.50 -10.58 12.10
CA LEU A 81 13.53 -11.18 10.77
C LEU A 81 13.27 -12.69 10.89
N LYS A 82 12.46 -13.25 9.99
CA LYS A 82 12.18 -14.69 9.95
C LYS A 82 12.32 -15.20 8.53
N GLY A 83 12.83 -16.41 8.39
CA GLY A 83 13.05 -17.08 7.11
C GLY A 83 14.24 -18.03 7.17
N GLU A 84 14.44 -18.80 6.11
CA GLU A 84 15.50 -19.82 6.04
C GLU A 84 16.92 -19.24 6.27
N TYR A 85 17.13 -18.01 5.81
CA TYR A 85 18.42 -17.29 5.85
C TYR A 85 18.49 -16.21 6.93
N ALA A 86 17.43 -16.04 7.74
CA ALA A 86 17.46 -15.15 8.90
C ALA A 86 18.46 -15.69 9.94
N ASP A 87 19.19 -14.79 10.57
CA ASP A 87 20.25 -15.05 11.56
C ASP A 87 21.46 -15.87 11.07
N LYS A 88 21.45 -16.35 9.82
CA LYS A 88 22.56 -17.05 9.16
C LYS A 88 23.32 -16.14 8.21
N VAL A 89 22.59 -15.53 7.27
CA VAL A 89 23.12 -14.64 6.24
C VAL A 89 22.65 -13.21 6.52
N PHE A 90 21.38 -13.03 6.89
CA PHE A 90 20.81 -11.71 7.16
C PHE A 90 20.51 -11.54 8.65
N ARG A 91 20.93 -10.42 9.23
CA ARG A 91 20.54 -10.01 10.59
C ARG A 91 19.92 -8.62 10.58
N VAL A 92 18.94 -8.45 11.45
CA VAL A 92 18.33 -7.17 11.74
C VAL A 92 18.74 -6.71 13.13
N ASN A 93 19.02 -5.42 13.28
CA ASN A 93 19.15 -4.79 14.58
C ASN A 93 17.75 -4.61 15.20
N GLU A 94 17.53 -5.18 16.37
CA GLU A 94 16.20 -5.22 17.02
C GLU A 94 15.65 -3.84 17.38
N ASP A 95 16.52 -2.85 17.61
CA ASP A 95 16.13 -1.50 18.03
C ASP A 95 16.00 -0.55 16.83
N THR A 96 16.88 -0.67 15.83
CA THR A 96 16.97 0.29 14.72
C THR A 96 16.29 -0.17 13.44
N GLY A 97 16.06 -1.47 13.29
CA GLY A 97 15.54 -2.08 12.06
C GLY A 97 16.55 -2.16 10.91
N ASP A 98 17.85 -1.90 11.18
CA ASP A 98 18.92 -2.01 10.18
C ASP A 98 19.18 -3.46 9.81
N VAL A 99 19.13 -3.76 8.52
CA VAL A 99 19.36 -5.10 7.96
C VAL A 99 20.76 -5.14 7.36
N THR A 100 21.53 -6.14 7.78
CA THR A 100 22.89 -6.39 7.30
C THR A 100 23.05 -7.83 6.86
N GLN A 101 23.80 -8.03 5.79
CA GLN A 101 24.31 -9.32 5.36
C GLN A 101 25.64 -9.57 6.07
N MET A 102 25.81 -10.78 6.59
CA MET A 102 27.05 -11.23 7.20
C MET A 102 27.59 -12.45 6.44
N SER A 103 28.80 -12.86 6.82
CA SER A 103 29.38 -14.09 6.28
C SER A 103 28.54 -15.30 6.72
N PRO A 104 28.24 -16.24 5.82
CA PRO A 104 27.56 -17.47 6.20
C PRO A 104 28.35 -18.16 7.30
N ARG A 105 27.71 -18.45 8.44
CA ARG A 105 28.30 -19.38 9.41
C ARG A 105 28.33 -20.76 8.77
N THR A 106 29.50 -21.19 8.29
CA THR A 106 29.78 -22.60 8.08
C THR A 106 29.76 -23.28 9.44
N GLY A 107 28.74 -24.12 9.67
CA GLY A 107 28.64 -25.01 10.81
C GLY A 107 29.43 -26.29 10.57
#